data_AF-A0A925VJM5-F1
#
_entry.id   AF-A0A925VJM5-F1
#
_cell.length_a   1.000
_cell.length_b   1.000
_cell.length_c   1.000
_cell.angle_alpha   90.00
_cell.angle_beta   90.00
_cell.angle_gamma   90.00
#
_symmetry.space_group_name_H-M   'P 1'
#
loop_
_entity.id
_entity.type
_entity.pdbx_description
1 polymer ?
#
loop_
_entity_poly.entity_id
_entity_poly.type
_entity_poly.pdbx_seq_one_letter_code
_entity_poly.pdbx_strand_id
1 'polypeptide(L)' 'MTRIVALLGDPVAHSRSPALHNAAFAALGIDARYELWHTPAADLP' A
#
# COMPACT_ATOMS: atom_id res chain seq x y z
N MET A 1 10.26 6.38 -12.40
CA MET A 1 9.83 5.01 -12.04
C MET A 1 8.92 5.16 -10.86
N THR A 2 7.68 4.69 -10.96
CA THR A 2 6.67 4.80 -9.90
C THR A 2 7.12 4.07 -8.65
N ARG A 3 7.07 4.75 -7.50
CA ARG A 3 7.43 4.17 -6.19
C ARG A 3 6.30 3.28 -5.68
N ILE A 4 6.65 2.21 -4.97
CA ILE A 4 5.68 1.37 -4.28
C ILE A 4 5.66 1.75 -2.80
N VAL A 5 4.46 1.94 -2.25
CA VAL A 5 4.20 2.07 -0.81
C VAL A 5 3.31 0.89 -0.43
N ALA A 6 3.77 0.00 0.46
CA ALA A 6 3.03 -1.21 0.81
C ALA A 6 2.56 -1.18 2.28
N LEU A 7 1.34 -1.66 2.51
CA LEU A 7 0.87 -2.08 3.83
C LEU A 7 1.14 -3.57 4.00
N LEU A 8 2.04 -3.91 4.92
CA LEU A 8 2.32 -5.29 5.31
C LEU A 8 1.39 -5.71 6.45
N GLY A 9 0.91 -6.95 6.41
CA GLY A 9 0.20 -7.56 7.53
C GLY A 9 -0.55 -8.84 7.16
N ASP A 10 -1.25 -9.40 8.13
CA ASP A 10 -2.00 -10.64 7.99
C ASP A 10 -3.19 -10.64 8.98
N PRO A 11 -4.46 -10.41 8.54
CA PRO A 11 -4.91 -10.08 7.18
C PRO A 11 -4.89 -8.57 6.87
N VAL A 12 -4.72 -8.19 5.59
CA VAL A 12 -4.77 -6.76 5.16
C VAL A 12 -5.85 -6.44 4.14
N ALA A 13 -6.48 -7.46 3.53
CA ALA A 13 -7.36 -7.31 2.37
C ALA A 13 -8.60 -6.42 2.59
N HIS A 14 -9.01 -6.22 3.85
CA HIS A 14 -10.15 -5.37 4.21
C HIS A 14 -9.78 -3.88 4.35
N SER A 15 -8.49 -3.53 4.21
CA SER A 15 -8.01 -2.17 4.37
C SER A 15 -8.55 -1.26 3.26
N ARG A 16 -9.11 -0.12 3.68
CA ARG A 16 -9.58 0.95 2.78
C ARG A 16 -8.47 1.95 2.42
N SER A 17 -7.28 1.78 2.99
CA SER A 17 -6.13 2.65 2.76
C SER A 17 -5.76 2.82 1.28
N PRO A 18 -5.85 1.81 0.39
CA PRO A 18 -5.51 2.00 -1.02
C PRO A 18 -6.36 3.06 -1.72
N ALA A 19 -7.66 3.15 -1.40
CA ALA A 19 -8.54 4.15 -1.99
C ALA A 19 -8.12 5.56 -1.58
N LEU A 20 -7.80 5.76 -0.30
CA LEU A 20 -7.38 7.06 0.23
C LEU A 20 -6.00 7.49 -0.30
N HIS A 21 -5.00 6.61 -0.19
CA HIS A 21 -3.61 6.96 -0.53
C HIS A 21 -3.40 7.13 -2.03
N ASN A 22 -3.98 6.26 -2.86
CA ASN A 22 -3.87 6.41 -4.32
C ASN A 22 -4.57 7.68 -4.81
N ALA A 23 -5.73 8.05 -4.22
CA ALA A 23 -6.37 9.32 -4.52
C ALA A 23 -5.53 10.53 -4.10
N ALA A 24 -4.89 10.47 -2.92
CA ALA A 24 -3.98 11.51 -2.45
C ALA A 24 -2.74 11.63 -3.35
N PHE A 25 -2.14 10.52 -3.77
CA PHE A 25 -1.00 10.51 -4.70
C PHE A 25 -1.36 11.17 -6.04
N ALA A 26 -2.53 10.83 -6.60
CA ALA A 26 -3.04 11.45 -7.81
C ALA A 26 -3.28 12.95 -7.65
N ALA A 27 -3.93 13.37 -6.55
CA ALA A 27 -4.23 14.77 -6.29
C ALA A 27 -2.98 15.65 -6.08
N LEU A 28 -1.91 15.07 -5.53
CA LEU A 28 -0.66 15.75 -5.24
C LEU A 28 0.42 15.58 -6.31
N GLY A 29 0.14 14.83 -7.39
CA GLY A 29 1.11 14.54 -8.45
C GLY A 29 2.31 13.70 -7.99
N ILE A 30 2.12 12.85 -6.98
CA ILE A 30 3.16 11.97 -6.45
C ILE A 30 3.23 10.71 -7.32
N ASP A 31 4.39 10.44 -7.93
CA ASP A 31 4.66 9.20 -8.70
C ASP A 31 4.84 7.98 -7.76
N ALA A 32 3.74 7.56 -7.12
CA ALA A 32 3.69 6.42 -6.23
C ALA A 32 2.36 5.64 -6.34
N ARG A 33 2.41 4.36 -5.97
CA ARG A 33 1.24 3.47 -5.86
C ARG A 33 1.21 2.83 -4.48
N TYR A 34 0.04 2.84 -3.86
CA TYR A 34 -0.22 2.17 -2.58
C TYR A 34 -0.77 0.75 -2.80
N GLU A 35 -0.17 -0.24 -2.14
CA GLU A 35 -0.50 -1.65 -2.28
C GLU A 35 -0.74 -2.34 -0.93
N LEU A 36 -1.48 -3.44 -1.00
CA LEU A 36 -1.80 -4.31 0.13
C LEU A 36 -1.04 -5.61 -0.04
N TRP A 37 -0.08 -5.87 0.84
CA TRP A 37 0.73 -7.08 0.78
C TRP A 37 0.36 -7.95 1.99
N HIS A 38 -0.19 -9.12 1.69
CA HIS A 38 -0.38 -10.14 2.72
C HIS A 38 1.01 -10.68 3.10
N THR A 39 1.42 -10.42 4.33
CA THR A 39 2.76 -10.71 4.83
C THR A 39 2.64 -11.28 6.24
N PRO A 40 2.59 -12.62 6.36
CA PRO A 40 2.70 -13.31 7.63
C PRO A 40 3.99 -12.95 8.37
N ALA A 41 3.97 -13.03 9.71
CA ALA A 41 5.13 -12.69 10.53
C ALA A 41 6.38 -13.54 10.21
N ALA A 42 6.20 -14.76 9.71
CA ALA A 42 7.29 -15.66 9.31
C ALA A 42 8.10 -15.17 8.10
N ASP A 43 7.53 -14.24 7.31
CA ASP A 43 8.16 -13.69 6.11
C ASP A 43 8.88 -12.35 6.38
N LEU A 44 8.91 -11.91 7.64
CA LEU A 44 9.64 -10.72 8.06
C LEU A 44 11.15 -11.04 8.24
N PRO A 45 12.05 -10.08 7.89
CA PRO A 45 13.50 -10.26 7.99
C PRO A 45 14.03 -10.29 9.42
#